data_AF-S0FSH4-F1
#
_entry.id   AF-S0FSH4-F1
#
_cell.length_a   1.000
_cell.length_b   1.000
_cell.length_c   1.000
_cell.angle_alpha   90.00
_cell.angle_beta   90.00
_cell.angle_gamma   90.00
#
_symmetry.space_group_name_H-M   'P 1'
#
loop_
_entity.id
_entity.type
_entity.pdbx_description
1 polymer ?
#
loop_
_entity_poly.entity_id
_entity_poly.type
_entity_poly.pdbx_seq_one_letter_code
_entity_poly.pdbx_strand_id
1 'polypeptide(L)' 'MIQEKIKHIIAKNLDLQVPLQDIRIDTKLADIGISSITFIKIIVAIETEFDFQFDDVNLDYGKYPDLGSLISYVQFKVNE' A
#
# COMPACT_ATOMS: atom_id res chain seq x y z
N MET A 1 -2.31 -1.59 14.43
CA MET A 1 -3.16 -0.64 13.67
C MET A 1 -2.96 -0.92 12.19
N ILE A 2 -4.01 -0.87 11.36
CA ILE A 2 -3.95 -1.23 9.92
C ILE A 2 -2.80 -0.53 9.18
N GLN A 3 -2.57 0.75 9.48
CA GLN A 3 -1.43 1.53 8.98
C GLN A 3 -0.07 0.84 9.16
N GLU A 4 0.25 0.36 10.37
CA GLU A 4 1.55 -0.26 10.66
C GLU A 4 1.77 -1.57 9.89
N LYS A 5 0.68 -2.32 9.66
CA LYS A 5 0.71 -3.53 8.82
C LYS A 5 0.98 -3.18 7.36
N ILE A 6 0.28 -2.19 6.82
CA ILE A 6 0.47 -1.73 5.43
C ILE A 6 1.90 -1.23 5.22
N LYS A 7 2.44 -0.44 6.16
CA LYS A 7 3.84 0.00 6.11
C LYS A 7 4.83 -1.16 6.08
N HIS A 8 4.61 -2.19 6.91
CA HIS A 8 5.42 -3.41 6.88
C HIS A 8 5.35 -4.16 5.56
N ILE A 9 4.14 -4.31 4.98
CA ILE A 9 3.95 -4.96 3.69
C ILE A 9 4.71 -4.20 2.59
N ILE A 10 4.61 -2.88 2.58
CA ILE A 10 5.29 -2.02 1.61
C ILE A 10 6.81 -2.17 1.73
N ALA A 11 7.36 -2.06 2.95
CA ALA A 11 8.79 -2.22 3.17
C ALA A 11 9.33 -3.59 2.74
N LYS A 12 8.57 -4.66 3.01
CA LYS A 12 8.92 -6.04 2.62
C LYS A 12 8.88 -6.25 1.10
N ASN A 13 8.00 -5.57 0.38
CA ASN A 13 7.82 -5.76 -1.07
C ASN A 13 8.71 -4.88 -1.95
N LEU A 14 9.25 -3.79 -1.41
CA LEU A 14 10.05 -2.83 -2.17
C LEU A 14 11.55 -2.92 -1.91
N ASP A 15 12.01 -3.84 -1.06
CA ASP A 15 13.40 -3.85 -0.56
C ASP A 15 13.86 -2.43 -0.19
N LEU A 16 12.95 -1.68 0.46
CA LEU A 16 13.18 -0.27 0.75
C LEU A 16 14.41 -0.15 1.64
N GLN A 17 15.45 0.50 1.11
CA GLN A 17 16.58 0.97 1.92
C GLN A 17 16.17 2.14 2.83
N VAL A 18 14.93 2.61 2.70
CA VAL A 18 14.38 3.72 3.46
C VAL A 18 13.75 3.20 4.76
N PRO A 19 14.12 3.74 5.92
CA PRO A 19 13.53 3.37 7.21
C PRO A 19 12.00 3.50 7.21
N LEU A 20 11.28 2.53 7.81
CA LEU A 20 9.82 2.57 7.99
C LEU A 20 9.30 3.88 8.62
N GLN A 21 10.10 4.49 9.49
CA GLN A 21 9.83 5.76 10.17
C GLN A 21 9.75 6.97 9.23
N ASP A 22 10.40 6.90 8.06
CA ASP A 22 10.41 7.98 7.08
C ASP A 22 9.22 7.87 6.11
N ILE A 23 8.53 6.73 6.12
CA ILE A 23 7.30 6.52 5.35
C ILE A 23 6.14 7.16 6.12
N ARG A 24 5.75 8.36 5.67
CA ARG A 24 4.61 9.11 6.19
C ARG A 24 3.37 8.89 5.32
N ILE A 25 2.22 9.31 5.85
CA ILE A 25 0.94 9.20 5.13
C ILE A 25 0.88 10.09 3.89
N ASP A 26 1.61 11.21 3.89
CA ASP A 26 1.74 12.16 2.78
C ASP A 26 2.87 11.78 1.81
N THR A 27 3.60 10.71 2.08
CA THR A 27 4.64 10.20 1.17
C THR A 27 3.99 9.67 -0.10
N LYS A 28 4.43 10.20 -1.25
CA LYS A 28 3.95 9.71 -2.55
C LYS A 28 4.47 8.32 -2.82
N LEU A 29 3.60 7.45 -3.35
CA LEU A 29 4.00 6.09 -3.71
C LEU A 29 5.13 6.09 -4.75
N ALA A 30 5.09 7.02 -5.69
CA ALA A 30 6.15 7.19 -6.70
C ALA A 30 7.51 7.56 -6.10
N ASP A 31 7.54 8.34 -5.01
CA ASP A 31 8.79 8.82 -4.38
C ASP A 31 9.52 7.69 -3.64
N ILE A 32 8.80 6.65 -3.22
CA ILE A 32 9.35 5.44 -2.57
C ILE A 32 9.64 4.32 -3.57
N GLY A 33 9.68 4.62 -4.88
CA GLY A 33 10.04 3.65 -5.91
C GLY A 33 8.95 2.63 -6.24
N ILE A 34 7.69 2.91 -5.90
CA ILE A 34 6.58 2.06 -6.35
C ILE A 34 6.37 2.25 -7.85
N SER A 35 6.54 1.14 -8.56
CA SER A 35 6.12 0.92 -9.94
C SER A 35 4.83 0.11 -10.01
N SER A 36 4.23 -0.01 -11.21
CA SER A 36 3.06 -0.88 -11.44
C SER A 36 3.28 -2.31 -10.94
N ILE A 37 4.44 -2.92 -11.18
CA ILE A 37 4.72 -4.31 -10.80
C ILE A 37 4.80 -4.44 -9.28
N THR A 38 5.52 -3.54 -8.62
CA THR A 38 5.64 -3.56 -7.15
C THR A 38 4.32 -3.22 -6.48
N PHE A 39 3.51 -2.36 -7.08
CA PHE A 39 2.17 -2.05 -6.60
C PHE A 39 1.29 -3.29 -6.59
N ILE A 40 1.23 -4.05 -7.69
CA ILE A 40 0.46 -5.30 -7.75
C ILE A 40 0.91 -6.29 -6.66
N LYS A 41 2.22 -6.43 -6.42
CA LYS A 41 2.74 -7.27 -5.32
C LYS A 41 2.27 -6.80 -3.94
N ILE A 42 2.29 -5.48 -3.70
CA ILE A 42 1.79 -4.88 -2.45
C ILE A 42 0.30 -5.17 -2.29
N ILE A 43 -0.50 -4.98 -3.34
CA ILE A 43 -1.95 -5.25 -3.32
C ILE A 43 -2.22 -6.71 -2.95
N VAL A 44 -1.62 -7.66 -3.66
CA VAL A 44 -1.80 -9.10 -3.38
C VAL A 44 -1.41 -9.45 -1.93
N ALA A 45 -0.35 -8.83 -1.41
CA ALA A 45 0.06 -9.03 -0.02
C ALA A 45 -0.95 -8.42 0.99
N ILE A 46 -1.56 -7.28 0.67
CA ILE A 46 -2.63 -6.67 1.48
C ILE A 46 -3.88 -7.55 1.46
N GLU A 47 -4.31 -8.01 0.28
CA GLU A 47 -5.44 -8.93 0.11
C GLU A 47 -5.26 -10.19 0.96
N THR A 48 -4.06 -10.78 0.92
CA THR A 48 -3.71 -11.96 1.72
C THR A 48 -3.70 -11.68 3.22
N GLU A 49 -3.23 -10.50 3.65
CA GLU A 49 -3.13 -10.14 5.08
C GLU A 49 -4.49 -9.82 5.71
N PHE A 50 -5.41 -9.27 4.92
CA PHE A 50 -6.70 -8.75 5.40
C PHE A 50 -7.91 -9.53 4.87
N ASP A 51 -7.69 -10.58 4.08
CA ASP A 51 -8.69 -11.51 3.54
C ASP A 51 -9.82 -10.81 2.75
N PHE A 52 -9.44 -9.87 1.87
CA PHE A 52 -10.35 -9.19 0.94
C PHE A 52 -9.74 -9.08 -0.46
N GLN A 53 -10.52 -8.60 -1.44
CA GLN A 53 -10.06 -8.38 -2.81
C GLN A 53 -10.22 -6.92 -3.24
N PHE A 54 -9.23 -6.40 -3.95
CA PHE A 54 -9.34 -5.14 -4.67
C PHE A 54 -10.07 -5.38 -6.00
N ASP A 55 -10.97 -4.46 -6.34
CA ASP A 55 -11.56 -4.48 -7.69
C ASP A 55 -10.47 -4.20 -8.74
N ASP A 56 -10.57 -4.80 -9.93
CA ASP A 56 -9.61 -4.59 -11.03
C ASP A 56 -9.41 -3.11 -11.37
N VAL A 57 -10.48 -2.32 -11.25
CA VAL A 57 -10.43 -0.86 -11.47
C VAL A 57 -9.51 -0.16 -10.47
N ASN A 58 -9.29 -0.73 -9.29
CA ASN A 58 -8.45 -0.22 -8.21
C ASN A 58 -7.01 -0.76 -8.27
N LEU A 59 -6.66 -1.56 -9.28
CA LEU A 59 -5.30 -2.07 -9.48
C LEU A 59 -4.39 -1.09 -10.23
N ASP A 60 -4.56 0.21 -9.97
CA ASP A 60 -3.75 1.28 -10.57
C ASP A 60 -3.17 2.19 -9.49
N TYR A 61 -1.84 2.20 -9.38
CA TYR A 61 -1.12 3.06 -8.44
C TYR A 61 -1.36 4.55 -8.69
N GLY A 62 -1.73 4.95 -9.92
CA GLY A 62 -2.10 6.32 -10.26
C GLY A 62 -3.36 6.82 -9.53
N LYS A 63 -4.21 5.91 -9.04
CA LYS A 63 -5.37 6.24 -8.20
C LYS A 63 -5.00 6.54 -6.75
N TYR A 64 -3.78 6.21 -6.35
CA TYR A 64 -3.29 6.34 -4.98
C TYR A 64 -2.06 7.27 -4.98
N PRO A 65 -2.25 8.60 -4.95
CA PRO A 65 -1.15 9.55 -5.05
C PRO A 65 -0.16 9.44 -3.87
N ASP A 66 -0.64 9.03 -2.70
CA ASP A 66 0.12 8.92 -1.46
C ASP A 66 -0.27 7.69 -0.64
N LEU A 67 0.54 7.38 0.37
CA LEU A 67 0.28 6.24 1.25
C LEU A 67 -1.03 6.36 2.03
N GLY A 68 -1.42 7.57 2.42
CA GLY A 68 -2.64 7.84 3.17
C GLY A 68 -3.89 7.41 2.40
N SER A 69 -3.93 7.66 1.10
CA SER A 69 -5.02 7.25 0.22
C SER A 69 -5.17 5.73 0.15
N LEU A 70 -4.05 4.99 0.05
CA LEU A 70 -4.05 3.53 0.08
C LEU A 70 -4.50 2.99 1.43
N ILE A 71 -3.96 3.52 2.54
CA ILE A 71 -4.36 3.10 3.89
C ILE A 71 -5.85 3.32 4.12
N SER A 72 -6.37 4.49 3.72
CA SER A 72 -7.78 4.83 3.89
C SER A 72 -8.69 3.87 3.12
N TYR A 73 -8.31 3.50 1.89
CA TYR A 73 -9.05 2.51 1.10
C TYR A 73 -9.07 1.14 1.78
N VAL A 74 -7.91 0.66 2.25
CA VAL A 74 -7.83 -0.64 2.95
C VAL A 74 -8.63 -0.60 4.25
N GLN A 75 -8.55 0.48 5.01
CA GLN A 75 -9.35 0.66 6.22
C GLN A 75 -10.85 0.62 5.93
N PHE A 76 -11.29 1.27 4.85
CA PHE A 76 -12.69 1.19 4.42
C PHE A 76 -13.09 -0.25 4.11
N LYS A 77 -12.28 -0.97 3.31
CA LYS A 77 -12.57 -2.36 2.92
C LYS A 77 -12.58 -3.37 4.06
N VAL A 78 -11.71 -3.19 5.05
CA VAL A 78 -11.64 -4.08 6.22
C VAL A 78 -12.81 -3.87 7.18
N ASN A 79 -13.46 -2.69 7.15
CA ASN A 79 -14.61 -2.38 7.98
C ASN A 79 -15.95 -2.44 7.22
N GLU A 80 -15.93 -2.83 5.94
CA GLU A 80 -17.12 -3.10 5.10
C GLU A 80 -17.77 -4.43 5.55
#